data_AF-A0A3Q9V9H2-F1
#
_entry.id   AF-A0A3Q9V9H2-F1
#
_cell.length_a   1.000
_cell.length_b   1.000
_cell.length_c   1.000
_cell.angle_alpha   90.00
_cell.angle_beta   90.00
_cell.angle_gamma   90.00
#
_symmetry.space_group_name_H-M   'P 1'
#
loop_
_entity.id
_entity.type
_entity.pdbx_description
1 polymer ?
#
loop_
_entity_poly.entity_id
_entity_poly.type
_entity_poly.pdbx_seq_one_letter_code
_entity_poly.pdbx_strand_id
1 'polypeptide(L)'
;MVLIWFITIPGWKPFFNSVLKLKNGNTIYYLSIISIGFYVTFAYNSIIDSIFYGLGKTEYMLYQSLIVNIVLFGIMFICYKTGAWIPTLNSITLLFAGAIAFDSVITYLLFIWILKKNKINIFSVLKNKTFIDQNNKLEEGKDKEISNLVS
;
A
#
# COMPACT_ATOMS: atom_id res chain seq x y z
N MET A 1 -12.56 -1.28 -2.57
CA MET A 1 -12.24 0.10 -2.13
C MET A 1 -12.10 1.09 -3.29
N VAL A 2 -11.49 0.74 -4.44
CA VAL A 2 -11.31 1.67 -5.58
C VAL A 2 -12.63 2.25 -6.15
N LEU A 3 -13.74 1.49 -6.11
CA LEU A 3 -15.04 1.93 -6.64
C LEU A 3 -15.66 3.11 -5.89
N ILE A 4 -15.36 3.29 -4.59
CA ILE A 4 -15.92 4.41 -3.79
C ILE A 4 -15.36 5.76 -4.25
N TRP A 5 -14.17 5.76 -4.85
CA TRP A 5 -13.53 6.97 -5.36
C TRP A 5 -14.26 7.51 -6.57
N PHE A 6 -14.66 6.65 -7.51
CA PHE A 6 -15.40 7.04 -8.71
C PHE A 6 -16.75 7.70 -8.39
N ILE A 7 -17.45 7.19 -7.37
CA ILE A 7 -18.72 7.76 -6.88
C ILE A 7 -18.52 9.16 -6.30
N THR A 8 -17.34 9.42 -5.70
CA THR A 8 -17.06 10.69 -5.01
C THR A 8 -16.55 11.78 -5.97
N ILE A 9 -16.00 11.42 -7.15
CA ILE A 9 -15.52 12.37 -8.18
C ILE A 9 -16.48 13.54 -8.47
N PRO A 10 -17.79 13.33 -8.73
CA PRO A 10 -18.70 14.44 -9.03
C PRO A 10 -18.86 15.43 -7.85
N GLY A 11 -18.67 14.96 -6.61
CA GLY A 11 -18.74 15.79 -5.40
C GLY A 11 -17.50 16.66 -5.17
N TRP A 12 -16.38 16.40 -5.84
CA TRP A 12 -15.12 17.10 -5.58
C TRP A 12 -15.10 18.53 -6.10
N LYS A 13 -15.71 18.77 -7.28
CA LYS A 13 -15.75 20.10 -7.90
C LYS A 13 -16.50 21.15 -7.05
N PRO A 14 -17.71 20.87 -6.53
CA PRO A 14 -18.38 21.80 -5.61
C PRO A 14 -17.67 21.88 -4.25
N PHE A 15 -17.02 20.81 -3.77
CA PHE A 15 -16.25 20.85 -2.53
C PHE A 15 -15.08 21.84 -2.60
N PHE A 16 -14.27 21.79 -3.66
CA PHE A 16 -13.12 22.70 -3.83
C PHE A 16 -13.52 24.17 -4.01
N ASN A 17 -14.61 24.43 -4.73
CA ASN A 17 -15.05 25.80 -4.98
C ASN A 17 -15.86 26.40 -3.82
N SER A 18 -16.76 25.63 -3.21
CA SER A 18 -17.70 26.15 -2.21
C SER A 18 -17.18 26.06 -0.78
N VAL A 19 -16.46 24.98 -0.42
CA VAL A 19 -15.96 24.78 0.96
C VAL A 19 -14.57 25.41 1.13
N LEU A 20 -13.67 25.16 0.18
CA LEU A 20 -12.29 25.64 0.25
C LEU A 20 -12.08 27.04 -0.37
N LYS A 21 -13.08 27.59 -1.09
CA LYS A 21 -13.06 28.92 -1.73
C LYS A 21 -11.77 29.20 -2.53
N LEU A 22 -11.26 28.18 -3.21
CA LEU A 22 -10.00 28.25 -3.92
C LEU A 22 -10.17 28.99 -5.25
N LYS A 23 -9.38 30.05 -5.47
CA LYS A 23 -9.36 30.81 -6.74
C LYS A 23 -8.96 29.94 -7.95
N ASN A 24 -8.22 28.84 -7.71
CA ASN A 24 -7.72 27.89 -8.70
C ASN A 24 -8.26 26.45 -8.48
N GLY A 25 -9.55 26.29 -8.16
CA GLY A 25 -10.15 24.97 -7.91
C GLY A 25 -9.99 23.95 -9.05
N ASN A 26 -9.92 24.41 -10.31
CA ASN A 26 -9.74 23.54 -11.48
C ASN A 26 -8.35 22.87 -11.53
N THR A 27 -7.28 23.58 -11.12
CA THR A 27 -5.93 23.02 -11.11
C THR A 27 -5.82 21.88 -10.11
N ILE A 28 -6.40 22.04 -8.92
CA ILE A 28 -6.39 21.06 -7.84
C ILE A 28 -7.23 19.83 -8.19
N TYR A 29 -8.35 20.05 -8.88
CA TYR A 29 -9.17 18.95 -9.42
C TYR A 29 -8.38 18.10 -10.43
N TYR A 30 -7.67 18.73 -11.38
CA TYR A 30 -6.85 18.02 -12.35
C TYR A 30 -5.71 17.21 -11.69
N LEU A 31 -5.06 17.82 -10.68
CA LEU A 31 -4.05 17.16 -9.86
C LEU A 31 -4.61 15.93 -9.12
N SER A 32 -5.80 16.05 -8.55
CA SER A 32 -6.46 14.94 -7.83
C SER A 32 -6.78 13.77 -8.77
N ILE A 33 -7.17 14.04 -10.01
CA ILE A 33 -7.39 13.01 -11.03
C ILE A 33 -6.08 12.30 -11.38
N ILE A 34 -4.98 13.02 -11.53
CA ILE A 34 -3.67 12.41 -11.78
C ILE A 34 -3.31 11.48 -10.62
N SER A 35 -3.46 11.95 -9.37
CA SER A 35 -3.18 11.16 -8.17
C SER A 35 -4.02 9.88 -8.07
N ILE A 36 -5.28 9.88 -8.56
CA ILE A 36 -6.09 8.66 -8.66
C ILE A 36 -5.40 7.58 -9.48
N GLY A 37 -4.82 7.94 -10.64
CA GLY A 37 -4.15 6.99 -11.51
C GLY A 37 -3.03 6.26 -10.78
N PHE A 38 -2.20 7.00 -10.05
CA PHE A 38 -1.12 6.44 -9.23
C PHE A 38 -1.63 5.71 -7.98
N TYR A 39 -2.82 6.07 -7.48
CA TYR A 39 -3.42 5.39 -6.34
C TYR A 39 -3.81 3.93 -6.66
N VAL A 40 -4.14 3.63 -7.92
CA VAL A 40 -4.36 2.23 -8.35
C VAL A 40 -3.09 1.40 -8.21
N THR A 41 -1.96 1.97 -8.63
CA THR A 41 -0.64 1.35 -8.46
C THR A 41 -0.30 1.15 -6.99
N PHE A 42 -0.55 2.16 -6.15
CA PHE A 42 -0.40 2.06 -4.69
C PHE A 42 -1.26 0.95 -4.08
N ALA A 43 -2.51 0.80 -4.53
CA ALA A 43 -3.39 -0.25 -4.05
C ALA A 43 -2.85 -1.66 -4.37
N TYR A 44 -2.21 -1.82 -5.54
CA TYR A 44 -1.55 -3.08 -5.88
C TYR A 44 -0.31 -3.32 -5.00
N ASN A 45 0.54 -2.31 -4.79
CA ASN A 45 1.67 -2.42 -3.85
C ASN A 45 1.21 -2.83 -2.45
N SER A 46 0.13 -2.23 -1.96
CA SER A 46 -0.43 -2.50 -0.64
C SER A 46 -0.82 -3.97 -0.45
N ILE A 47 -1.21 -4.67 -1.53
CA ILE A 47 -1.49 -6.11 -1.51
C ILE A 47 -0.19 -6.90 -1.37
N ILE A 48 0.86 -6.54 -2.12
CA ILE A 48 2.18 -7.19 -2.04
C ILE A 48 2.79 -6.98 -0.65
N ASP A 49 2.68 -5.77 -0.10
CA ASP A 49 3.14 -5.46 1.24
C ASP A 49 2.41 -6.31 2.29
N SER A 50 1.11 -6.51 2.12
CA SER A 50 0.32 -7.43 2.96
C SER A 50 0.79 -8.88 2.84
N ILE A 51 1.24 -9.32 1.65
CA ILE A 51 1.85 -10.64 1.45
C ILE A 51 3.18 -10.74 2.20
N PHE A 52 4.05 -9.71 2.12
CA PHE A 52 5.30 -9.69 2.88
C PHE A 52 5.06 -9.71 4.39
N TYR A 53 4.06 -8.97 4.86
CA TYR A 53 3.64 -8.98 6.25
C TYR A 53 3.16 -10.39 6.68
N GLY A 54 2.32 -11.03 5.86
CA GLY A 54 1.84 -12.40 6.10
C GLY A 54 2.93 -13.47 6.07
N LEU A 55 4.02 -13.24 5.34
CA LEU A 55 5.20 -14.11 5.30
C LEU A 55 6.23 -13.79 6.40
N GLY A 56 5.98 -12.80 7.25
CA GLY A 56 6.90 -12.37 8.31
C GLY A 56 8.18 -11.71 7.77
N LYS A 57 8.17 -11.20 6.53
CA LYS A 57 9.32 -10.57 5.88
C LYS A 57 9.20 -9.05 5.84
N THR A 58 8.93 -8.45 6.99
CA THR A 58 8.75 -7.00 7.18
C THR A 58 10.02 -6.18 6.90
N GLU A 59 11.19 -6.82 6.96
CA GLU A 59 12.48 -6.21 6.61
C GLU A 59 12.47 -5.61 5.19
N TYR A 60 11.79 -6.27 4.24
CA TYR A 60 11.68 -5.78 2.86
C TYR A 60 10.84 -4.50 2.73
N MET A 61 9.79 -4.38 3.54
CA MET A 61 8.98 -3.16 3.60
C MET A 61 9.78 -2.00 4.19
N LEU A 62 10.63 -2.29 5.18
CA LEU A 62 11.53 -1.29 5.76
C LEU A 62 12.54 -0.79 4.72
N TYR A 63 13.18 -1.71 3.97
CA TYR A 63 14.09 -1.32 2.88
C TYR A 63 13.40 -0.48 1.81
N GLN A 64 12.20 -0.89 1.36
CA GLN A 64 11.43 -0.14 0.38
C GLN A 64 11.17 1.30 0.85
N SER A 65 10.61 1.49 2.05
CA SER A 65 10.30 2.84 2.56
C SER A 65 11.56 3.68 2.77
N LEU A 66 12.66 3.07 3.22
CA LEU A 66 13.92 3.76 3.45
C LEU A 66 14.56 4.20 2.13
N ILE A 67 14.52 3.35 1.09
CA ILE A 67 15.02 3.69 -0.24
C ILE A 67 14.21 4.83 -0.85
N VAL A 68 12.88 4.77 -0.82
CA VAL A 68 12.04 5.84 -1.38
C VAL A 68 12.27 7.17 -0.64
N ASN A 69 12.35 7.13 0.69
CA ASN A 69 12.60 8.31 1.51
C ASN A 69 13.98 8.93 1.28
N ILE A 70 15.03 8.11 1.25
CA ILE A 70 16.39 8.62 1.07
C ILE A 70 16.64 9.04 -0.38
N VAL A 71 16.28 8.21 -1.35
CA VAL A 71 16.56 8.48 -2.76
C VAL A 71 15.65 9.59 -3.25
N LEU A 72 14.34 9.38 -3.23
CA LEU A 72 13.43 10.26 -3.96
C LEU A 72 13.20 11.58 -3.23
N PHE A 73 12.91 11.52 -1.92
CA PHE A 73 12.76 12.74 -1.12
C PHE A 73 14.09 13.39 -0.77
N GLY A 74 15.17 12.61 -0.54
CA GLY A 74 16.49 13.17 -0.27
C GLY A 74 17.11 13.89 -1.47
N ILE A 75 17.03 13.34 -2.68
CA ILE A 75 17.45 14.04 -3.90
C ILE A 75 16.64 15.32 -4.08
N MET A 76 15.32 15.25 -3.86
CA MET A 76 14.47 16.43 -4.01
C MET A 76 14.77 17.51 -2.98
N PHE A 77 15.12 17.13 -1.75
CA PHE A 77 15.54 18.06 -0.70
C PHE A 77 16.87 18.75 -1.02
N ILE A 78 17.83 18.03 -1.60
CA ILE A 78 19.08 18.62 -2.09
C ILE A 78 18.79 19.60 -3.24
N CYS A 79 17.93 19.21 -4.18
CA CYS A 79 17.51 20.03 -5.31
C CYS A 79 16.79 21.32 -4.87
N TYR A 80 16.02 21.23 -3.78
CA TYR A 80 15.42 22.39 -3.12
C TYR A 80 16.49 23.32 -2.52
N LYS A 81 17.48 22.76 -1.80
CA LYS A 81 18.57 23.55 -1.21
C LYS A 81 19.44 24.26 -2.25
N THR A 82 19.65 23.67 -3.42
CA THR A 82 20.43 24.28 -4.51
C THR A 82 19.62 25.31 -5.31
N GLY A 83 18.33 25.51 -4.98
CA GLY A 83 17.45 26.42 -5.70
C GLY A 83 17.04 25.92 -7.10
N ALA A 84 17.43 24.70 -7.47
CA ALA A 84 17.07 24.08 -8.75
C ALA A 84 15.58 23.69 -8.80
N TRP A 85 14.93 23.55 -7.64
CA TRP A 85 13.51 23.23 -7.56
C TRP A 85 12.77 24.10 -6.54
N ILE A 86 11.59 24.62 -6.95
CA ILE A 86 10.70 25.40 -6.10
C ILE A 86 9.44 24.57 -5.77
N PRO A 87 9.15 24.32 -4.48
CA PRO A 87 8.01 23.53 -4.06
C PRO A 87 6.71 24.33 -4.27
N THR A 88 6.04 24.07 -5.40
CA THR A 88 4.67 24.51 -5.65
C THR A 88 3.70 23.35 -5.45
N LEU A 89 2.40 23.65 -5.31
CA LEU A 89 1.36 22.63 -5.16
C LEU A 89 1.41 21.58 -6.29
N ASN A 90 1.55 22.03 -7.55
CA ASN A 90 1.74 21.14 -8.70
C ASN A 90 2.98 20.26 -8.56
N SER A 91 4.11 20.87 -8.21
CA SER A 91 5.37 20.15 -8.11
C SER A 91 5.34 19.10 -6.99
N ILE A 92 4.72 19.41 -5.85
CA ILE A 92 4.60 18.50 -4.71
C ILE A 92 3.65 17.35 -5.05
N THR A 93 2.53 17.62 -5.70
CA THR A 93 1.63 16.54 -6.14
C THR A 93 2.31 15.62 -7.15
N LEU A 94 3.08 16.18 -8.10
CA LEU A 94 3.84 15.39 -9.05
C LEU A 94 4.95 14.57 -8.36
N LEU A 95 5.60 15.12 -7.34
CA LEU A 95 6.57 14.41 -6.52
C LEU A 95 5.92 13.22 -5.79
N PHE A 96 4.75 13.41 -5.18
CA PHE A 96 4.00 12.34 -4.53
C PHE A 96 3.57 11.24 -5.52
N ALA A 97 3.03 11.64 -6.67
CA ALA A 97 2.67 10.71 -7.74
C ALA A 97 3.88 9.90 -8.22
N GLY A 98 5.02 10.57 -8.43
CA GLY A 98 6.28 9.93 -8.80
C GLY A 98 6.84 9.02 -7.70
N ALA A 99 6.71 9.42 -6.43
CA ALA A 99 7.13 8.61 -5.29
C ALA A 99 6.35 7.30 -5.22
N ILE A 100 5.02 7.35 -5.41
CA ILE A 100 4.16 6.15 -5.46
C ILE A 100 4.55 5.24 -6.63
N ALA A 101 4.83 5.83 -7.80
CA ALA A 101 5.26 5.06 -8.97
C ALA A 101 6.61 4.36 -8.71
N PHE A 102 7.57 5.08 -8.14
CA PHE A 102 8.89 4.55 -7.83
C PHE A 102 8.85 3.48 -6.74
N ASP A 103 8.06 3.72 -5.68
CA ASP A 103 7.76 2.73 -4.65
C ASP A 103 7.26 1.43 -5.28
N SER A 104 6.31 1.52 -6.23
CA SER A 104 5.80 0.35 -6.95
C SER A 104 6.82 -0.42 -7.75
N VAL A 105 7.71 0.29 -8.45
CA VAL A 105 8.80 -0.35 -9.18
C VAL A 105 9.68 -1.13 -8.19
N ILE A 106 10.02 -0.54 -7.03
CA ILE A 106 10.81 -1.23 -6.01
C ILE A 106 10.07 -2.44 -5.46
N THR A 107 8.81 -2.30 -5.04
CA THR A 107 7.99 -3.40 -4.52
C THR A 107 7.94 -4.55 -5.51
N TYR A 108 7.72 -4.26 -6.78
CA TYR A 108 7.62 -5.25 -7.84
C TYR A 108 8.96 -5.97 -8.09
N LEU A 109 10.08 -5.24 -8.12
CA LEU A 109 11.41 -5.82 -8.23
C LEU A 109 11.72 -6.74 -7.04
N LEU A 110 11.38 -6.30 -5.84
CA LEU A 110 11.59 -7.06 -4.60
C LEU A 110 10.72 -8.32 -4.57
N PHE A 111 9.49 -8.21 -5.09
CA PHE A 111 8.57 -9.34 -5.26
C PHE A 111 9.12 -10.37 -6.25
N ILE A 112 9.60 -9.95 -7.42
CA ILE A 112 10.23 -10.89 -8.37
C ILE A 112 11.47 -11.54 -7.75
N TRP A 113 12.29 -10.76 -7.04
CA TRP A 113 13.50 -11.27 -6.40
C TRP A 113 13.18 -12.31 -5.34
N ILE A 114 12.14 -12.09 -4.52
CA ILE A 114 11.73 -13.07 -3.51
C ILE A 114 11.16 -14.35 -4.14
N LEU A 115 10.38 -14.22 -5.22
CA LEU A 115 9.84 -15.38 -5.94
C LEU A 115 10.99 -16.23 -6.51
N LYS A 116 11.99 -15.58 -7.10
CA LYS A 116 13.15 -16.25 -7.68
C LYS A 116 14.04 -16.91 -6.63
N LYS A 117 14.23 -16.26 -5.47
CA LYS A 117 15.13 -16.74 -4.42
C LYS A 117 14.53 -17.84 -3.55
N ASN A 118 13.24 -17.75 -3.23
CA ASN A 118 12.69 -18.57 -2.15
C ASN A 118 11.86 -19.78 -2.61
N LYS A 119 11.61 -20.02 -3.92
CA LYS A 119 10.69 -21.08 -4.41
C LYS A 119 9.48 -21.27 -3.47
N ILE A 120 8.89 -20.17 -2.98
CA ILE A 120 7.93 -20.25 -1.88
C ILE A 120 6.66 -20.84 -2.44
N ASN A 121 6.38 -22.09 -2.08
CA ASN A 121 5.04 -22.62 -2.16
C ASN A 121 4.23 -21.88 -1.10
N ILE A 122 3.63 -20.74 -1.44
CA ILE A 122 2.61 -20.06 -0.59
C ILE A 122 1.52 -21.06 -0.16
N PHE A 123 1.30 -22.09 -0.98
CA PHE A 123 0.42 -23.21 -0.69
C PHE A 123 0.84 -24.04 0.53
N SER A 124 2.14 -24.17 0.86
CA SER A 124 2.57 -24.98 2.01
C SER A 124 2.30 -24.30 3.36
N VAL A 125 2.42 -22.97 3.42
CA VAL A 125 2.14 -22.19 4.63
C VAL A 125 0.62 -22.13 4.90
N LEU A 126 -0.18 -21.90 3.86
CA LEU A 126 -1.65 -21.93 3.98
C LEU A 126 -2.14 -23.32 4.40
N LYS A 127 -1.60 -24.37 3.77
CA LYS A 127 -1.90 -25.76 4.10
C LYS A 127 -1.63 -26.04 5.59
N ASN A 128 -0.43 -25.72 6.09
CA ASN A 128 -0.07 -25.95 7.49
C ASN A 128 -0.98 -25.21 8.48
N LYS A 129 -1.36 -23.96 8.19
CA LYS A 129 -2.27 -23.19 9.05
C LYS A 129 -3.67 -23.83 9.13
N THR A 130 -4.22 -24.29 8.01
CA THR A 130 -5.48 -25.03 7.98
C THR A 130 -5.39 -26.38 8.71
N PHE A 131 -4.26 -27.08 8.66
CA PHE A 131 -4.07 -28.34 9.40
C PHE A 131 -4.06 -28.11 10.92
N ILE A 132 -3.40 -27.05 11.40
CA ILE A 132 -3.33 -26.72 12.82
C ILE A 132 -4.70 -26.27 13.36
N ASP A 133 -5.44 -25.45 12.62
CA ASP A 133 -6.80 -25.01 13.01
C ASP A 133 -7.81 -26.17 13.05
N GLN A 134 -7.67 -27.15 12.14
CA GLN A 134 -8.50 -28.36 12.17
C GLN A 134 -8.20 -29.24 13.38
N ASN A 135 -6.92 -29.41 13.73
CA ASN A 135 -6.54 -30.20 14.89
C ASN A 135 -6.97 -29.53 16.21
N ASN A 136 -6.80 -28.21 16.35
CA ASN A 136 -7.26 -27.50 17.56
C ASN A 136 -8.79 -27.59 17.74
N LYS A 137 -9.58 -27.49 16.66
CA LYS A 137 -11.04 -27.68 16.74
C LYS A 137 -11.46 -29.10 17.12
N LEU A 138 -10.69 -30.11 16.72
CA LEU A 138 -10.94 -31.51 17.08
C LEU A 138 -10.64 -31.79 18.56
N GLU A 139 -9.60 -31.17 19.11
CA GLU A 139 -9.30 -31.26 20.55
C GLU A 139 -10.36 -30.54 21.40
N GLU A 140 -10.75 -29.30 21.04
CA GLU A 140 -11.85 -28.60 21.75
C GLU A 140 -13.19 -29.36 21.70
N GLY A 141 -13.46 -30.08 20.60
CA GLY A 141 -14.65 -30.91 20.46
C GLY A 141 -14.62 -32.12 21.40
N LYS A 142 -13.46 -32.78 21.53
CA LYS A 142 -13.26 -33.90 22.44
C LYS A 142 -13.38 -33.50 23.91
N ASP A 143 -12.81 -32.37 24.29
CA ASP A 143 -12.85 -31.90 25.69
C ASP A 143 -14.28 -31.58 26.15
N LYS A 144 -15.12 -31.04 25.25
CA LYS A 144 -16.55 -30.80 25.54
C LYS A 144 -17.35 -32.09 25.66
N GLU A 145 -17.05 -33.11 24.85
CA GLU A 145 -17.70 -34.42 24.95
C GLU A 145 -17.35 -35.12 26.26
N ILE A 146 -16.08 -35.08 26.68
CA ILE A 146 -15.62 -35.65 27.94
C ILE A 146 -16.24 -34.91 29.13
N SER A 147 -16.35 -33.59 29.08
CA SER A 147 -17.01 -32.78 30.12
C SER A 147 -18.49 -33.15 30.30
N ASN A 148 -19.22 -33.48 29.22
CA ASN A 148 -20.64 -33.83 29.28
C ASN A 148 -20.89 -35.28 29.72
N LEU A 149 -19.89 -36.15 29.63
CA LEU A 149 -19.97 -37.54 30.10
C LEU A 149 -19.61 -37.67 31.59
N VAL A 150 -18.97 -36.65 32.16
CA VAL A 150 -18.53 -36.63 33.57
C VAL A 150 -19.45 -35.73 34.44
N SER A 151 -20.42 -35.03 33.83
CA SER A 151 -21.49 -34.27 34.51
C SER A 151 -22.77 -35.09 34.68
#